data_AF-A0A929Y4F2-F1
#
_entry.id   AF-A0A929Y4F2-F1
#
_cell.length_a   1.000
_cell.length_b   1.000
_cell.length_c   1.000
_cell.angle_alpha   90.00
_cell.angle_beta   90.00
_cell.angle_gamma   90.00
#
_symmetry.space_group_name_H-M   'P 1'
#
loop_
_entity.id
_entity.type
_entity.pdbx_description
1 polymer ?
#
loop_
_entity_poly.entity_id
_entity_poly.type
_entity_poly.pdbx_seq_one_letter_code
_entity_poly.pdbx_strand_id
1 'polypeptide(L)'
;ILGHALGDAIFYGSVWWSWVFPEAVVGVGIGLFMKKLAVEEGEFKGSKLLLFNIVQVVANALAWIGLAPALDILIYTEPANKVFLQGVFAFIGNIIIIGILGTLLLVVYSQIKGSSSGLKKED
;
A
#
# COMPACT_ATOMS: atom_id res chain seq x y z
N ILE A 1 -0.45 0.81 -9.16
CA ILE A 1 -1.31 0.62 -10.35
C ILE A 1 -0.70 1.28 -11.58
N LEU A 2 -0.86 2.60 -11.82
CA LEU A 2 -0.42 3.22 -13.07
C LEU A 2 1.10 3.17 -13.26
N GLY A 3 1.88 3.39 -12.21
CA GLY A 3 3.34 3.32 -12.28
C GLY A 3 3.86 1.91 -12.64
N HIS A 4 3.31 0.87 -12.01
CA HIS A 4 3.70 -0.51 -12.27
C HIS A 4 3.26 -0.94 -13.68
N ALA A 5 2.01 -0.68 -14.06
CA ALA A 5 1.52 -1.00 -15.41
C ALA A 5 2.30 -0.28 -16.52
N LEU A 6 2.66 0.99 -16.33
CA LEU A 6 3.49 1.73 -17.28
C LEU A 6 4.93 1.20 -17.32
N GLY A 7 5.50 0.90 -16.15
CA GLY A 7 6.83 0.28 -16.07
C GLY A 7 6.87 -1.04 -16.83
N ASP A 8 5.88 -1.90 -16.60
CA ASP A 8 5.78 -3.18 -17.29
C ASP A 8 5.69 -3.04 -18.80
N ALA A 9 4.81 -2.16 -19.26
CA ALA A 9 4.63 -1.89 -20.69
C ALA A 9 5.92 -1.37 -21.35
N ILE A 10 6.65 -0.48 -20.66
CA ILE A 10 7.85 0.18 -21.20
C ILE A 10 9.07 -0.75 -21.16
N PHE A 11 9.28 -1.46 -20.06
CA PHE A 11 10.52 -2.23 -19.84
C PHE A 11 10.41 -3.71 -20.23
N TYR A 12 9.20 -4.27 -20.23
CA TYR A 12 8.98 -5.70 -20.46
C TYR A 12 8.02 -5.98 -21.64
N GLY A 13 7.50 -4.93 -22.29
CA GLY A 13 6.69 -5.03 -23.51
C GLY A 13 5.27 -5.58 -23.30
N SER A 14 4.91 -5.95 -22.06
CA SER A 14 3.57 -6.41 -21.70
C SER A 14 3.33 -6.18 -20.20
N VAL A 15 2.07 -5.99 -19.81
CA VAL A 15 1.70 -5.69 -18.42
C VAL A 15 1.46 -6.97 -17.63
N TRP A 16 2.08 -7.08 -16.45
CA TRP A 16 1.89 -8.23 -15.57
C TRP A 16 0.70 -7.99 -14.65
N TRP A 17 -0.50 -8.23 -15.17
CA TRP A 17 -1.75 -7.87 -14.51
C TRP A 17 -1.97 -8.56 -13.15
N SER A 18 -1.42 -9.76 -12.96
CA SER A 18 -1.45 -10.46 -11.67
C SER A 18 -0.67 -9.75 -10.57
N TRP A 19 0.23 -8.82 -10.91
CA TRP A 19 0.99 -7.99 -9.97
C TRP A 19 0.44 -6.55 -9.89
N VAL A 20 -0.20 -6.05 -10.95
CA VAL A 20 -0.83 -4.71 -10.96
C VAL A 20 -2.12 -4.67 -10.13
N PHE A 21 -2.99 -5.69 -10.20
CA PHE A 21 -4.25 -5.69 -9.44
C PHE A 21 -4.07 -5.80 -7.92
N PRO A 22 -3.15 -6.62 -7.38
CA PRO A 22 -2.84 -6.63 -5.95
C PRO A 22 -2.46 -5.26 -5.39
N GLU A 23 -1.72 -4.43 -6.15
CA GLU A 23 -1.41 -3.07 -5.70
C GLU A 23 -2.67 -2.21 -5.51
N ALA A 24 -3.68 -2.42 -6.35
CA ALA A 24 -4.97 -1.75 -6.20
C ALA A 24 -5.68 -2.18 -4.92
N VAL A 25 -5.61 -3.48 -4.58
CA VAL A 25 -6.18 -4.01 -3.34
C VAL A 25 -5.51 -3.38 -2.13
N VAL A 26 -4.17 -3.26 -2.12
CA VAL A 26 -3.46 -2.58 -1.02
C VAL A 26 -3.89 -1.12 -0.91
N GLY A 27 -3.91 -0.39 -2.03
CA GLY A 27 -4.29 1.02 -2.07
C GLY A 27 -5.73 1.27 -1.60
N VAL A 28 -6.69 0.45 -2.06
CA VAL A 28 -8.08 0.52 -1.61
C VAL A 28 -8.20 0.13 -0.15
N GLY A 29 -7.53 -0.94 0.28
CA GLY A 29 -7.54 -1.42 1.66
C GLY A 29 -7.12 -0.34 2.65
N ILE A 30 -6.04 0.39 2.36
CA ILE A 30 -5.59 1.53 3.17
C ILE A 30 -6.54 2.73 2.99
N GLY A 31 -6.94 3.02 1.75
CA GLY A 31 -7.81 4.14 1.37
C GLY A 31 -9.13 4.16 2.14
N LEU A 32 -9.74 2.99 2.38
CA LEU A 32 -10.98 2.85 3.15
C LEU A 32 -10.88 3.37 4.59
N PHE A 33 -9.67 3.43 5.15
CA PHE A 33 -9.44 3.88 6.52
C PHE A 33 -8.87 5.30 6.60
N MET A 34 -8.56 5.96 5.48
CA MET A 34 -7.92 7.28 5.44
C MET A 34 -8.63 8.32 6.31
N LYS A 35 -9.97 8.38 6.28
CA LYS A 35 -10.75 9.30 7.15
C LYS A 35 -10.52 9.04 8.63
N LYS A 36 -10.37 7.78 9.05
CA LYS A 36 -10.10 7.42 10.46
C LYS A 36 -8.66 7.71 10.87
N LEU A 37 -7.74 7.73 9.91
CA LEU A 37 -6.34 8.08 10.15
C LEU A 37 -6.17 9.58 10.39
N ALA A 38 -7.10 10.43 9.89
CA ALA A 38 -7.13 11.87 10.14
C ALA A 38 -5.75 12.54 9.95
N VAL A 39 -5.06 12.11 8.90
CA VAL A 39 -3.69 12.54 8.59
C VAL A 39 -3.68 14.02 8.24
N GLU A 40 -4.70 14.51 7.53
CA GLU A 40 -4.81 15.92 7.16
C GLU A 40 -5.16 16.85 8.33
N GLU A 41 -5.65 16.31 9.44
CA GLU A 41 -6.02 17.06 10.64
C GLU A 41 -4.83 17.26 11.58
N GLY A 42 -3.65 16.71 11.24
CA GLY A 42 -2.46 16.81 12.07
C GLY A 42 -2.41 15.84 13.25
N GLU A 43 -3.35 14.89 13.32
CA GLU A 43 -3.52 14.00 14.46
C GLU A 43 -2.96 12.58 14.28
N PHE A 44 -2.17 12.31 13.24
CA PHE A 44 -1.66 10.97 12.97
C PHE A 44 -0.57 10.54 13.97
N LYS A 45 -0.99 9.97 15.11
CA LYS A 45 -0.13 9.43 16.18
C LYS A 45 -0.82 8.33 16.97
N GLY A 46 -0.05 7.57 17.76
CA GLY A 46 -0.56 6.57 18.71
C GLY A 46 -1.49 5.53 18.06
N SER A 47 -2.76 5.51 18.45
CA SER A 47 -3.76 4.55 17.96
C SER A 47 -4.01 4.63 16.46
N LYS A 48 -3.92 5.81 15.84
CA LYS A 48 -4.06 6.00 14.39
C LYS A 48 -2.91 5.37 13.60
N LEU A 49 -1.68 5.47 14.13
CA LEU A 49 -0.49 4.83 13.57
C LEU A 49 -0.58 3.30 13.68
N LEU A 50 -1.05 2.80 14.83
CA LEU A 50 -1.31 1.37 15.02
C LEU A 50 -2.37 0.86 14.04
N LEU A 51 -3.49 1.60 13.90
CA LEU A 51 -4.55 1.26 12.94
C LEU A 51 -4.02 1.20 11.51
N PHE A 52 -3.23 2.19 11.08
CA PHE A 52 -2.60 2.19 9.76
C PHE A 52 -1.75 0.93 9.53
N ASN A 53 -0.91 0.56 10.50
CA ASN A 53 -0.05 -0.62 10.38
C ASN A 53 -0.84 -1.93 10.37
N ILE A 54 -1.92 -2.04 11.14
CA ILE A 54 -2.81 -3.22 11.08
C ILE A 54 -3.46 -3.31 9.70
N VAL A 55 -4.03 -2.21 9.20
CA VAL A 55 -4.73 -2.17 7.91
C VAL A 55 -3.79 -2.49 6.77
N GLN A 56 -2.59 -1.88 6.73
CA GLN A 56 -1.64 -2.14 5.64
C GLN A 56 -1.15 -3.59 5.65
N VAL A 57 -0.92 -4.21 6.82
CA VAL A 57 -0.54 -5.64 6.90
C VAL A 57 -1.65 -6.52 6.36
N VAL A 58 -2.90 -6.31 6.79
CA VAL A 58 -4.05 -7.10 6.31
C VAL A 58 -4.24 -6.94 4.80
N ALA A 59 -4.18 -5.69 4.30
CA ALA A 59 -4.33 -5.41 2.89
C ALA A 59 -3.21 -6.06 2.05
N ASN A 60 -1.96 -6.03 2.52
CA ASN A 60 -0.84 -6.69 1.87
C ASN A 60 -0.96 -8.22 1.91
N ALA A 61 -1.47 -8.81 2.99
CA ALA A 61 -1.67 -10.26 3.06
C ALA A 61 -2.70 -10.72 2.01
N LEU A 62 -3.84 -10.01 1.93
CA LEU A 62 -4.87 -10.30 0.94
C LEU A 62 -4.35 -10.14 -0.50
N ALA A 63 -3.55 -9.10 -0.74
CA ALA A 63 -2.98 -8.81 -2.05
C ALA A 63 -1.91 -9.84 -2.46
N TRP A 64 -0.88 -10.04 -1.63
CA TRP A 64 0.35 -10.72 -2.04
C TRP A 64 0.41 -12.20 -1.69
N ILE A 65 -0.32 -12.65 -0.66
CA ILE A 65 -0.43 -14.09 -0.32
C ILE A 65 -1.67 -14.71 -0.97
N GLY A 66 -2.72 -13.91 -1.18
CA GLY A 66 -3.99 -14.35 -1.77
C GLY A 66 -4.09 -14.07 -3.26
N LEU A 67 -4.30 -12.80 -3.62
CA LEU A 67 -4.70 -12.42 -4.97
C LEU A 67 -3.60 -12.61 -6.02
N ALA A 68 -2.36 -12.19 -5.74
CA ALA A 68 -1.27 -12.26 -6.72
C ALA A 68 -0.97 -13.72 -7.13
N PRO A 69 -0.75 -14.68 -6.19
CA PRO A 69 -0.51 -16.08 -6.56
C PRO A 69 -1.70 -16.72 -7.28
N ALA A 70 -2.93 -16.37 -6.90
CA ALA A 70 -4.13 -16.85 -7.57
C ALA A 70 -4.19 -16.37 -9.03
N LEU A 71 -3.91 -15.09 -9.28
CA LEU A 71 -3.89 -14.55 -10.64
C LEU A 71 -2.72 -15.11 -11.45
N ASP A 72 -1.55 -15.34 -10.86
CA ASP A 72 -0.42 -15.97 -11.56
C ASP A 72 -0.74 -17.40 -12.01
N ILE A 73 -1.44 -18.18 -11.18
CA ILE A 73 -1.90 -19.52 -11.55
C ILE A 73 -2.98 -19.44 -12.63
N LEU A 74 -3.96 -18.55 -12.49
CA LEU A 74 -5.12 -18.50 -13.38
C LEU A 74 -4.81 -17.92 -14.77
N ILE A 75 -3.96 -16.91 -14.85
CA ILE A 75 -3.67 -16.18 -16.09
C ILE A 75 -2.45 -16.77 -16.79
N TYR A 76 -1.39 -17.09 -16.02
CA TYR A 76 -0.09 -17.45 -16.57
C TYR A 76 0.26 -18.93 -16.35
N THR A 77 -0.60 -19.70 -15.67
CA THR A 77 -0.40 -21.13 -15.41
C THR A 77 0.89 -21.43 -14.64
N GLU A 78 1.32 -20.48 -13.81
CA GLU A 78 2.58 -20.60 -13.08
C GLU A 78 2.53 -21.69 -11.99
N PRO A 79 3.67 -22.33 -11.68
CA PRO A 79 3.71 -23.36 -10.63
C PRO A 79 3.37 -22.78 -9.25
N ALA A 80 2.38 -23.38 -8.57
CA ALA A 80 1.88 -22.88 -7.28
C ALA A 80 2.99 -22.66 -6.24
N ASN A 81 3.90 -23.61 -6.05
CA ASN A 81 4.99 -23.49 -5.07
C ASN A 81 5.87 -22.25 -5.33
N LYS A 82 6.12 -21.91 -6.60
CA LYS A 82 6.91 -20.74 -6.98
C LYS A 82 6.19 -19.45 -6.60
N VAL A 83 4.93 -19.30 -7.02
CA VAL A 83 4.21 -18.03 -6.89
C VAL A 83 3.75 -17.76 -5.47
N PHE A 84 3.43 -18.79 -4.68
CA PHE A 84 3.17 -18.62 -3.26
C PHE A 84 4.43 -18.20 -2.50
N LEU A 85 5.60 -18.76 -2.84
CA LEU A 85 6.87 -18.33 -2.24
C LEU A 85 7.18 -16.87 -2.59
N GLN A 86 7.03 -16.49 -3.87
CA GLN A 86 7.18 -15.10 -4.31
C GLN A 86 6.21 -14.16 -3.60
N GLY A 87 4.94 -14.57 -3.47
CA GLY A 87 3.90 -13.82 -2.77
C GLY A 87 4.24 -13.55 -1.30
N VAL A 88 4.80 -14.54 -0.58
CA VAL A 88 5.26 -14.36 0.80
C VAL A 88 6.43 -13.37 0.89
N PHE A 89 7.41 -13.46 0.00
CA PHE A 89 8.52 -12.49 -0.02
C PHE A 89 8.04 -11.07 -0.37
N ALA A 90 7.14 -10.95 -1.35
CA ALA A 90 6.52 -9.68 -1.70
C ALA A 90 5.73 -9.10 -0.52
N PHE A 91 4.95 -9.93 0.18
CA PHE A 91 4.23 -9.53 1.40
C PHE A 91 5.18 -8.96 2.45
N ILE A 92 6.22 -9.71 2.83
CA ILE A 92 7.18 -9.30 3.86
C ILE A 92 7.89 -8.00 3.46
N GLY A 93 8.36 -7.90 2.22
CA GLY A 93 9.03 -6.69 1.72
C GLY A 93 8.13 -5.47 1.78
N ASN A 94 6.88 -5.61 1.33
CA ASN A 94 5.93 -4.51 1.32
C ASN A 94 5.55 -4.04 2.73
N ILE A 95 5.26 -4.95 3.67
CA ILE A 95 4.86 -4.53 5.02
C ILE A 95 5.99 -3.81 5.76
N ILE A 96 7.25 -4.17 5.49
CA ILE A 96 8.42 -3.50 6.08
C ILE A 96 8.58 -2.11 5.46
N ILE A 97 8.57 -2.02 4.12
CA ILE A 97 8.73 -0.75 3.41
C ILE A 97 7.62 0.22 3.79
N ILE A 98 6.35 -0.22 3.76
CA ILE A 98 5.21 0.63 4.12
C ILE A 98 5.22 0.96 5.62
N GLY A 99 5.54 -0.02 6.46
CA GLY A 99 5.63 0.18 7.91
C GLY A 99 6.67 1.23 8.31
N ILE A 100 7.78 1.32 7.57
CA ILE A 100 8.83 2.32 7.81
C ILE A 100 8.56 3.60 7.02
N LEU A 101 8.63 3.55 5.69
CA LEU A 101 8.57 4.73 4.83
C LEU A 101 7.14 5.31 4.76
N GLY A 102 6.13 4.45 4.66
CA GLY A 102 4.74 4.89 4.66
C GLY A 102 4.35 5.60 5.96
N THR A 103 4.71 5.00 7.11
CA THR A 103 4.51 5.65 8.41
C THR A 103 5.25 6.97 8.52
N LEU A 104 6.53 7.02 8.13
CA LEU A 104 7.35 8.23 8.18
C LEU A 104 6.73 9.36 7.36
N LEU A 105 6.33 9.06 6.11
CA LEU A 105 5.71 10.03 5.21
C LEU A 105 4.38 10.56 5.77
N LEU A 106 3.53 9.68 6.31
CA LEU A 106 2.25 10.09 6.89
C LEU A 106 2.43 10.93 8.16
N VAL A 107 3.41 10.61 9.01
CA VAL A 107 3.73 11.42 10.21
C VAL A 107 4.20 12.82 9.79
N VAL A 108 5.17 12.91 8.88
CA VAL A 108 5.69 14.20 8.39
C VAL A 108 4.58 15.02 7.72
N TYR A 109 3.79 14.37 6.85
CA TYR A 109 2.67 15.04 6.18
C TYR A 109 1.63 15.57 7.16
N SER A 110 1.27 14.76 8.16
CA SER A 110 0.35 15.16 9.24
C SER A 110 0.88 16.39 9.98
N GLN A 111 2.17 16.41 10.34
CA GLN A 111 2.77 17.56 11.03
C GLN A 111 2.70 18.85 10.19
N ILE A 112 2.99 18.77 8.89
CA ILE A 112 2.92 19.94 7.98
C ILE A 112 1.48 20.50 7.92
N LYS A 113 0.48 19.62 7.82
CA LYS A 113 -0.93 20.02 7.74
C LYS A 113 -1.47 20.58 9.06
N GLY A 114 -1.09 19.99 10.19
CA GLY A 114 -1.43 20.49 11.52
C GLY A 114 -0.88 21.91 11.77
N SER A 115 0.38 22.16 11.40
CA SER A 115 0.99 23.49 11.53
C SER A 115 0.34 24.55 10.62
N SER A 116 -0.10 24.15 9.42
CA SER A 116 -0.75 25.06 8.47
C SER A 116 -2.14 25.52 8.93
N SER A 117 -2.87 24.68 9.69
CA SER A 117 -4.19 25.04 10.25
C SER A 117 -4.11 26.03 11.42
N GLY A 118 -2.92 26.20 12.02
CA GLY A 118 -2.69 27.16 13.12
C GLY A 118 -2.46 28.61 12.66
N LEU A 119 -2.21 28.84 11.37
CA LEU A 119 -2.08 30.18 10.80
C LEU A 119 -3.48 30.78 10.58
N LYS A 120 -4.06 31.37 11.63
CA LYS A 120 -5.18 32.31 11.45
C LYS A 120 -4.69 33.49 10.60
N LYS A 121 -5.45 33.83 9.56
CA LYS A 121 -5.27 35.09 8.83
C LYS A 121 -5.31 36.24 9.84
N GLU A 122 -4.28 37.07 9.85
CA GLU A 122 -4.37 38.41 10.44
C GLU A 122 -5.41 39.21 9.64
N ASP A 123 -6.25 39.97 10.37
CA ASP A 123 -7.42 40.72 9.91
C ASP A 123 -7.21 41.56 8.63
#